data_AF-A0A2T2VBX0-F1
#
_entry.id   AF-A0A2T2VBX0-F1
#
_cell.length_a   1.000
_cell.length_b   1.000
_cell.length_c   1.000
_cell.angle_alpha   90.00
_cell.angle_beta   90.00
_cell.angle_gamma   90.00
#
_symmetry.space_group_name_H-M   'P 1'
#
loop_
_entity.id
_entity.type
_entity.pdbx_description
1 polymer ?
#
loop_
_entity_poly.entity_id
_entity_poly.type
_entity_poly.pdbx_seq_one_letter_code
_entity_poly.pdbx_strand_id
1 'polypeptide(L)'
;MDAFDQLIFGKGVRIVAVHIHQDLNLLLIVLNNKQVIQRSLSTYSSLQHATQDQLHDFAITGEGTGIHWPAIDEDLSLKSFLKEELLSDYSKKEK
;
A
#
# COMPACT_ATOMS: atom_id res chain seq x y z
N MET A 1 -4.20 -21.59 0.33
CA MET A 1 -3.81 -20.26 0.83
C MET A 1 -2.32 -20.11 0.65
N ASP A 2 -1.89 -19.02 0.03
CA ASP A 2 -0.46 -18.70 -0.04
C ASP A 2 0.04 -18.03 1.26
N ALA A 3 1.35 -17.82 1.36
CA ALA A 3 1.96 -17.24 2.55
C ALA A 3 1.40 -15.85 2.90
N PHE A 4 1.00 -15.05 1.90
CA PHE A 4 0.42 -13.73 2.12
C PHE A 4 -1.02 -13.84 2.64
N ASP A 5 -1.81 -14.79 2.12
CA ASP A 5 -3.14 -15.07 2.66
C ASP A 5 -3.06 -15.48 4.14
N GLN A 6 -2.05 -16.25 4.54
CA GLN A 6 -1.87 -16.63 5.93
C GLN A 6 -1.52 -15.42 6.83
N LEU A 7 -0.73 -14.46 6.32
CA LEU A 7 -0.47 -13.22 7.06
C LEU A 7 -1.73 -12.38 7.20
N ILE A 8 -2.48 -12.20 6.11
CA ILE A 8 -3.69 -11.37 6.10
C ILE A 8 -4.79 -12.04 6.91
N PHE A 9 -5.23 -13.24 6.53
CA PHE A 9 -6.40 -13.88 7.16
C PHE A 9 -6.05 -14.71 8.38
N GLY A 10 -4.89 -15.36 8.41
CA GLY A 10 -4.48 -16.18 9.55
C GLY A 10 -3.94 -15.37 10.72
N LYS A 11 -3.08 -14.38 10.47
CA LYS A 11 -2.50 -13.50 11.51
C LYS A 11 -3.25 -12.18 11.69
N GLY A 12 -4.24 -11.90 10.85
CA GLY A 12 -5.06 -10.69 10.99
C GLY A 12 -4.31 -9.40 10.64
N VAL A 13 -3.29 -9.45 9.78
CA VAL A 13 -2.57 -8.22 9.37
C VAL A 13 -3.52 -7.33 8.57
N ARG A 14 -3.60 -6.05 8.94
CA ARG A 14 -4.49 -5.04 8.33
C ARG A 14 -3.80 -3.70 8.17
N ILE A 15 -4.21 -2.97 7.14
CA ILE A 15 -3.94 -1.54 6.98
C ILE A 15 -4.76 -0.77 8.01
N VAL A 16 -4.10 0.10 8.77
CA VAL A 16 -4.74 0.92 9.82
C VAL A 16 -4.58 2.42 9.57
N ALA A 17 -3.57 2.82 8.80
CA ALA A 17 -3.42 4.19 8.34
C ALA A 17 -2.69 4.24 7.01
N VAL A 18 -2.97 5.29 6.23
CA VAL A 18 -2.32 5.61 4.98
C VAL A 18 -1.96 7.09 5.02
N HIS A 19 -0.69 7.39 4.74
CA HIS A 19 -0.20 8.77 4.64
C HIS A 19 0.38 8.99 3.26
N ILE A 20 0.01 10.10 2.64
CA ILE A 20 0.39 10.45 1.28
C ILE A 20 1.05 11.81 1.32
N HIS A 21 2.24 11.92 0.72
CA HIS A 21 2.97 13.15 0.57
C HIS A 21 3.41 13.29 -0.88
N GLN A 22 2.60 13.99 -1.68
CA GLN A 22 2.81 14.13 -3.12
C GLN A 22 4.15 14.79 -3.46
N ASP A 23 4.50 15.88 -2.77
CA ASP A 23 5.76 16.61 -2.97
C ASP A 23 7.01 15.75 -2.72
N LEU A 24 6.88 14.75 -1.85
CA LEU A 24 7.95 13.81 -1.51
C LEU A 24 7.89 12.53 -2.36
N ASN A 25 6.92 12.43 -3.28
CA ASN A 25 6.61 11.22 -4.04
C ASN A 25 6.51 9.99 -3.11
N LEU A 26 5.75 10.12 -2.01
CA LEU A 26 5.77 9.17 -0.90
C LEU A 26 4.35 8.69 -0.52
N LEU A 27 4.22 7.36 -0.43
CA LEU A 27 3.08 6.65 0.11
C LEU A 27 3.54 5.79 1.30
N LEU A 28 2.94 6.00 2.46
CA LEU A 28 3.19 5.22 3.67
C LEU A 28 1.94 4.44 4.04
N ILE A 29 2.08 3.12 4.17
CA ILE A 29 1.02 2.22 4.63
C ILE A 29 1.40 1.69 6.01
N VAL A 30 0.62 2.06 7.02
CA VAL A 30 0.83 1.60 8.40
C VAL A 30 -0.04 0.38 8.66
N LEU A 31 0.57 -0.69 9.16
CA LEU A 31 -0.11 -1.94 9.50
C LEU A 31 -0.39 -2.04 11.00
N ASN A 32 -1.41 -2.80 11.38
CA ASN A 32 -1.80 -3.02 12.79
C ASN A 32 -0.72 -3.68 13.65
N ASN A 33 0.29 -4.30 13.03
CA ASN A 33 1.45 -4.87 13.69
C ASN A 33 2.63 -3.89 13.81
N LYS A 34 2.39 -2.58 13.61
CA LYS A 34 3.36 -1.48 13.67
C LYS A 34 4.41 -1.47 12.55
N GLN A 35 4.32 -2.37 11.58
CA GLN A 35 5.13 -2.27 10.37
C GLN A 35 4.63 -1.11 9.50
N VAL A 36 5.57 -0.42 8.86
CA VAL A 36 5.30 0.64 7.89
C VAL A 36 5.89 0.22 6.56
N ILE A 37 5.05 0.15 5.54
CA ILE A 37 5.47 -0.11 4.16
C ILE A 37 5.58 1.24 3.45
N GLN A 38 6.72 1.48 2.81
CA GLN A 38 6.99 2.72 2.08
C GLN A 38 7.02 2.46 0.57
N ARG A 39 6.26 3.24 -0.19
CA ARG A 39 6.26 3.21 -1.66
C ARG A 39 6.41 4.61 -2.24
N SER A 40 6.80 4.67 -3.50
CA SER A 40 6.74 5.90 -4.28
C SER A 40 5.39 5.99 -4.99
N LEU A 41 4.77 7.17 -5.05
CA LEU A 41 3.54 7.36 -5.83
C LEU A 41 3.79 7.07 -7.30
N SER A 42 4.97 7.40 -7.80
CA SER A 42 5.43 7.09 -9.17
C SER A 42 5.50 5.60 -9.51
N THR A 43 5.41 4.70 -8.53
CA THR A 43 5.30 3.25 -8.79
C THR A 43 3.94 2.90 -9.38
N TYR A 44 2.93 3.72 -9.13
CA TYR A 44 1.56 3.51 -9.60
C TYR A 44 1.18 4.65 -10.54
N SER A 45 1.08 4.36 -11.84
CA SER A 45 0.84 5.37 -12.88
C SER A 45 -0.38 6.26 -12.59
N SER A 46 -1.45 5.69 -12.02
CA SER A 46 -2.67 6.44 -11.66
C SER A 46 -2.42 7.42 -10.52
N LEU A 47 -1.69 7.00 -9.47
CA LEU A 47 -1.35 7.88 -8.35
C LEU A 47 -0.34 8.96 -8.73
N GLN A 48 0.55 8.68 -9.69
CA GLN A 48 1.53 9.65 -10.18
C GLN A 48 0.88 10.89 -10.81
N HIS A 49 -0.23 10.70 -11.52
CA HIS A 49 -0.91 11.76 -12.26
C HIS A 49 -2.12 12.35 -11.50
N ALA A 50 -2.41 11.84 -10.31
CA ALA A 50 -3.51 12.31 -9.50
C ALA A 50 -3.21 13.69 -8.87
N THR A 51 -4.24 14.52 -8.72
CA THR A 51 -4.14 15.76 -7.95
C THR A 51 -4.06 15.46 -6.46
N GLN A 52 -3.62 16.44 -5.67
CA GLN A 52 -3.59 16.31 -4.21
C GLN A 52 -4.98 15.95 -3.65
N ASP A 53 -6.04 16.62 -4.11
CA ASP A 53 -7.41 16.34 -3.66
C ASP A 53 -7.84 14.90 -4.00
N GLN A 54 -7.51 14.42 -5.21
CA GLN A 54 -7.78 13.04 -5.61
C GLN A 54 -7.01 12.05 -4.73
N LEU A 55 -5.75 12.34 -4.41
CA LEU A 55 -4.93 11.47 -3.56
C LEU A 55 -5.44 11.41 -2.12
N HIS A 56 -5.96 12.51 -1.58
CA HIS A 56 -6.49 12.55 -0.21
C HIS A 56 -7.92 11.98 -0.08
N ASP A 57 -8.66 11.86 -1.19
CA ASP A 57 -9.97 11.21 -1.25
C ASP A 57 -9.83 9.70 -1.47
N PHE A 58 -9.30 8.99 -0.46
CA PHE A 58 -9.19 7.53 -0.46
C PHE A 58 -9.98 6.90 0.68
N ALA A 59 -10.32 5.62 0.52
CA ALA A 59 -10.90 4.80 1.57
C ALA A 59 -10.08 3.52 1.78
N ILE A 60 -9.89 3.14 3.05
CA ILE A 60 -9.43 1.79 3.38
C ILE A 60 -10.61 0.83 3.21
N THR A 61 -10.44 -0.20 2.38
CA THR A 61 -11.51 -1.13 1.99
C THR A 61 -11.24 -2.56 2.47
N GLY A 62 -12.26 -3.42 2.35
CA GLY A 62 -12.16 -4.85 2.67
C GLY A 62 -11.68 -5.10 4.10
N GLU A 63 -12.18 -4.33 5.07
CA GLU A 63 -11.76 -4.41 6.48
C GLU A 63 -10.26 -4.23 6.71
N GLY A 64 -9.58 -3.39 5.90
CA GLY A 64 -8.14 -3.13 6.02
C GLY A 64 -7.27 -4.02 5.12
N THR A 65 -7.85 -4.61 4.07
CA THR A 65 -7.12 -5.43 3.09
C THR A 65 -6.84 -4.70 1.77
N GLY A 66 -7.39 -3.50 1.58
CA GLY A 66 -7.13 -2.67 0.42
C GLY A 66 -7.28 -1.17 0.69
N ILE A 67 -6.92 -0.38 -0.31
CA ILE A 67 -7.09 1.07 -0.39
C ILE A 67 -7.70 1.36 -1.76
N HIS A 68 -8.78 2.13 -1.79
CA HIS A 68 -9.49 2.50 -3.00
C HIS A 68 -9.52 4.03 -3.16
N TRP A 69 -9.19 4.51 -4.36
CA TRP A 69 -9.32 5.90 -4.77
C TRP A 69 -10.43 6.02 -5.83
N PRO A 70 -11.66 6.46 -5.46
CA PRO A 70 -12.79 6.49 -6.37
C PRO A 70 -12.62 7.46 -7.54
N ALA A 71 -11.96 8.60 -7.33
CA ALA A 71 -11.84 9.64 -8.36
C ALA A 71 -10.94 9.25 -9.54
N ILE A 72 -10.05 8.27 -9.35
CA ILE A 72 -9.08 7.79 -10.36
C ILE A 72 -9.23 6.30 -10.65
N ASP A 73 -10.25 5.65 -10.09
CA ASP A 73 -10.55 4.22 -10.26
C ASP A 73 -9.35 3.30 -9.96
N GLU A 74 -8.62 3.61 -8.88
CA GLU A 74 -7.42 2.87 -8.49
C GLU A 74 -7.66 2.06 -7.19
N ASP A 75 -7.28 0.79 -7.23
CA ASP A 75 -7.37 -0.14 -6.10
C ASP A 75 -6.02 -0.80 -5.81
N LEU A 76 -5.50 -0.56 -4.61
CA LEU A 76 -4.27 -1.18 -4.13
C LEU A 76 -4.54 -2.14 -2.98
N SER A 77 -4.02 -3.36 -3.08
CA SER A 77 -4.25 -4.41 -2.07
C SER A 77 -3.08 -4.57 -1.11
N LEU A 78 -3.38 -4.91 0.14
CA LEU A 78 -2.39 -5.31 1.14
C LEU A 78 -1.52 -6.47 0.65
N LYS A 79 -2.10 -7.40 -0.09
CA LYS A 79 -1.38 -8.54 -0.67
C LYS A 79 -0.32 -8.10 -1.67
N SER A 80 -0.62 -7.12 -2.53
CA SER A 80 0.35 -6.55 -3.47
C SER A 80 1.47 -5.84 -2.73
N PHE A 81 1.16 -5.02 -1.73
CA PHE A 81 2.18 -4.33 -0.92
C PHE A 81 3.16 -5.30 -0.24
N LEU A 82 2.65 -6.39 0.35
CA LEU A 82 3.49 -7.40 1.01
C LEU A 82 4.39 -8.16 0.01
N LYS A 83 3.90 -8.44 -1.21
CA LYS A 83 4.70 -9.06 -2.26
C LYS A 83 5.84 -8.15 -2.72
N GLU A 84 5.52 -6.89 -2.97
CA GLU A 84 6.52 -5.89 -3.37
C GLU A 84 7.57 -5.67 -2.27
N GLU A 85 7.17 -5.71 -1.00
CA GLU A 85 8.09 -5.52 0.13
C GLU A 85 9.15 -6.60 0.14
N LEU A 86 8.69 -7.85 0.00
CA LEU A 86 9.53 -9.02 -0.09
C LEU A 86 10.51 -8.92 -1.27
N LEU A 87 10.03 -8.53 -2.46
CA LEU A 87 10.87 -8.35 -3.64
C LEU A 87 11.93 -7.25 -3.43
N SER A 88 11.56 -6.14 -2.80
CA SER A 88 12.50 -5.05 -2.49
C SER A 88 13.63 -5.49 -1.56
N ASP A 89 13.33 -6.34 -0.59
CA ASP A 89 14.30 -6.89 0.34
C ASP A 89 15.27 -7.86 -0.34
N TYR A 90 14.79 -8.65 -1.31
CA TYR A 90 15.66 -9.50 -2.12
C TYR A 90 16.64 -8.67 -2.96
N SER A 91 16.18 -7.61 -3.62
CA SER A 91 17.06 -6.73 -4.42
C SER A 91 18.09 -5.95 -3.59
N LYS A 92 17.82 -5.71 -2.30
CA LYS A 92 18.78 -5.07 -1.38
C LYS A 92 19.86 -6.02 -0.87
N LYS A 93 19.59 -7.33 -0.79
CA LYS A 93 20.53 -8.33 -0.27
C LYS A 93 21.60 -8.77 -1.27
N GLU A 94 21.39 -8.50 -2.57
CA GLU A 94 22.36 -8.82 -3.63
C GLU A 94 23.29 -7.65 -3.98
N LYS A 95 23.24 -6.55 -3.22
CA LYS A 95 24.19 -5.42 -3.28
C LYS A 95 25.05 -5.38 -2.03
#